data_AF-A0A415IIS6-F1
#
_entry.id   AF-A0A415IIS6-F1
#
_cell.length_a   1.000
_cell.length_b   1.000
_cell.length_c   1.000
_cell.angle_alpha   90.00
_cell.angle_beta   90.00
_cell.angle_gamma   90.00
#
_symmetry.space_group_name_H-M   'P 1'
#
loop_
_entity.id
_entity.type
_entity.pdbx_description
1 polymer ?
#
loop_
_entity_poly.entity_id
_entity_poly.type
_entity_poly.pdbx_seq_one_letter_code
_entity_poly.pdbx_strand_id
1 'polypeptide(L)'
;MISNLILYIGTWEVTGDTSDEEYNDIGDIYTFYSDGTGLLEWVDNSGKDSSTITYKINSDNTIIYIDYEDGDGFEEMRMSITDNALMKWTYTDEEDGKDYTMTLKRLK
;
A
#
# COMPACT_ATOMS: atom_id res chain seq x y z
N MET A 1 -0.26 -18.27 -19.66
CA MET A 1 0.13 -16.96 -19.14
C MET A 1 -0.74 -16.67 -17.94
N ILE A 2 -0.16 -16.67 -16.75
CA ILE A 2 -0.86 -16.18 -15.56
C ILE A 2 -0.78 -14.66 -15.70
N SER A 3 -1.92 -13.98 -15.80
CA SER A 3 -1.94 -12.52 -15.86
C SER A 3 -1.36 -11.97 -14.56
N ASN A 4 -0.40 -11.06 -14.64
CA ASN A 4 0.13 -10.30 -13.48
C ASN A 4 -0.97 -9.54 -12.70
N LEU A 5 -2.18 -9.43 -13.26
CA LEU A 5 -3.35 -8.73 -12.74
C LEU A 5 -3.91 -9.24 -11.38
N ILE A 6 -3.40 -10.35 -10.82
CA ILE A 6 -3.96 -10.93 -9.58
C ILE A 6 -2.97 -10.82 -8.41
N LEU A 7 -1.72 -10.42 -8.66
CA LEU A 7 -0.67 -10.52 -7.64
C LEU A 7 -0.82 -9.51 -6.50
N TYR A 8 -1.62 -8.45 -6.64
CA TYR A 8 -1.86 -7.44 -5.62
C TYR A 8 -3.12 -7.69 -4.78
N ILE A 9 -4.12 -8.39 -5.33
CA ILE A 9 -5.40 -8.66 -4.65
C ILE A 9 -5.18 -9.51 -3.40
N GLY A 10 -5.79 -9.12 -2.29
CA GLY A 10 -5.69 -9.80 -1.00
C GLY A 10 -5.05 -8.93 0.08
N THR A 11 -4.69 -9.57 1.19
CA THR A 11 -4.28 -8.89 2.42
C THR A 11 -2.75 -8.86 2.57
N TRP A 12 -2.24 -7.72 2.99
CA TRP A 12 -0.82 -7.42 3.11
C TRP A 12 -0.54 -6.64 4.39
N GLU A 13 0.55 -6.96 5.07
CA GLU A 13 1.03 -6.26 6.26
C GLU A 13 2.28 -5.45 5.93
N VAL A 14 2.34 -4.20 6.36
CA VAL A 14 3.55 -3.38 6.32
C VAL A 14 4.56 -3.94 7.32
N THR A 15 5.70 -4.43 6.84
CA THR A 15 6.72 -5.09 7.69
C THR A 15 8.07 -4.40 7.67
N GLY A 16 8.18 -3.29 6.95
CA GLY A 16 9.37 -2.46 6.95
C GLY A 16 9.09 -1.15 6.23
N ASP A 17 9.63 -0.08 6.77
CA ASP A 17 9.62 1.25 6.19
C ASP A 17 11.02 1.85 6.31
N THR A 18 11.45 2.58 5.30
CA THR A 18 12.69 3.36 5.31
C THR A 18 12.43 4.84 5.57
N SER A 19 11.17 5.26 5.61
CA SER A 19 10.75 6.59 6.04
C SER A 19 10.91 6.76 7.54
N ASP A 20 11.33 7.95 7.95
CA ASP A 20 11.25 8.41 9.34
C ASP A 20 9.93 9.16 9.59
N GLU A 21 9.05 9.26 8.59
CA GLU A 21 7.74 9.92 8.69
C GLU A 21 6.64 8.96 9.16
N GLU A 22 5.67 9.52 9.89
CA GLU A 22 4.61 8.83 10.65
C GLU A 22 3.44 8.35 9.76
N TYR A 23 3.55 8.42 8.43
CA TYR A 23 2.40 8.27 7.52
C TYR A 23 2.03 6.82 7.19
N ASN A 24 2.89 5.85 7.51
CA ASN A 24 2.59 4.42 7.32
C ASN A 24 3.30 3.57 8.38
N ASP A 25 2.55 3.06 9.35
CA ASP A 25 3.15 2.37 10.48
C ASP A 25 3.43 0.90 10.15
N ILE A 26 4.60 0.44 10.61
CA ILE A 26 4.89 -1.00 10.61
C ILE A 26 3.79 -1.70 11.42
N GLY A 27 3.09 -2.64 10.78
CA GLY A 27 1.94 -3.35 11.33
C GLY A 27 0.61 -3.00 10.66
N ASP A 28 0.55 -1.94 9.86
CA ASP A 28 -0.63 -1.60 9.08
C ASP A 28 -0.98 -2.70 8.07
N ILE A 29 -2.28 -2.92 7.90
CA ILE A 29 -2.82 -4.00 7.08
C ILE A 29 -3.66 -3.42 5.95
N TYR A 30 -3.24 -3.70 4.72
CA TYR A 30 -3.94 -3.35 3.50
C TYR A 30 -4.61 -4.59 2.89
N THR A 31 -5.93 -4.54 2.66
CA THR A 31 -6.66 -5.56 1.90
C THR A 31 -7.19 -4.96 0.59
N PHE A 32 -6.74 -5.51 -0.54
CA PHE A 32 -7.16 -5.07 -1.88
C PHE A 32 -8.20 -6.00 -2.49
N TYR A 33 -9.36 -5.45 -2.87
CA TYR A 33 -10.45 -6.18 -3.54
C TYR A 33 -10.44 -5.94 -5.05
N SER A 34 -10.94 -6.91 -5.81
CA SER A 34 -10.86 -6.89 -7.28
C SER A 34 -11.74 -5.82 -7.96
N ASP A 35 -12.60 -5.15 -7.20
CA ASP A 35 -13.48 -4.08 -7.69
C ASP A 35 -12.84 -2.69 -7.61
N GLY A 36 -11.60 -2.58 -7.13
CA GLY A 36 -10.89 -1.31 -6.98
C GLY A 36 -11.10 -0.65 -5.62
N THR A 37 -11.74 -1.35 -4.66
CA THR A 37 -11.83 -0.92 -3.26
C THR A 37 -10.85 -1.68 -2.38
N GLY A 38 -10.53 -1.12 -1.21
CA GLY A 38 -9.71 -1.77 -0.21
C GLY A 38 -10.08 -1.36 1.21
N LEU A 39 -9.44 -2.02 2.16
CA LEU A 39 -9.52 -1.71 3.58
C LEU A 39 -8.10 -1.50 4.10
N LEU A 40 -7.87 -0.38 4.78
CA LEU A 40 -6.69 -0.13 5.59
C LEU A 40 -7.08 -0.32 7.06
N GLU A 41 -6.33 -1.12 7.80
CA GLU A 41 -6.50 -1.35 9.24
C GLU A 41 -5.19 -1.05 9.97
N TRP A 42 -5.27 -0.32 11.09
CA TRP A 42 -4.11 0.06 11.89
C TRP A 42 -4.42 -0.02 13.38
N VAL A 43 -3.39 0.16 14.22
CA VAL A 43 -3.52 0.21 15.67
C VAL A 43 -2.87 1.48 16.19
N ASP A 44 -3.67 2.33 16.82
CA ASP A 44 -3.23 3.57 17.45
C ASP A 44 -3.42 3.53 18.98
N ASN A 45 -3.25 4.67 19.65
CA ASN A 45 -3.47 4.80 21.09
C ASN A 45 -4.94 4.60 21.51
N SER A 46 -5.88 4.68 20.57
CA SER A 46 -7.33 4.50 20.77
C SER A 46 -7.76 3.05 20.59
N GLY A 47 -6.93 2.22 19.95
CA GLY A 47 -7.15 0.80 19.74
C GLY A 47 -6.98 0.42 18.28
N LYS A 48 -7.79 -0.54 17.81
CA LYS A 48 -7.80 -0.92 16.40
C LYS A 48 -8.78 -0.02 15.65
N ASP A 49 -8.31 0.57 14.55
CA ASP A 49 -9.12 1.39 13.65
C ASP A 49 -9.01 0.91 12.19
N SER A 50 -9.85 1.44 11.32
CA SER A 50 -9.86 1.09 9.89
C SER A 50 -10.52 2.15 9.02
N SER A 51 -10.04 2.29 7.79
CA SER A 51 -10.60 3.15 6.74
C SER A 51 -10.82 2.39 5.44
N THR A 52 -11.85 2.79 4.70
CA THR A 52 -12.05 2.29 3.33
C THR A 52 -11.20 3.12 2.39
N ILE A 53 -10.53 2.45 1.45
CA ILE A 53 -9.72 3.10 0.42
C ILE A 53 -10.26 2.73 -0.96
N THR A 54 -10.05 3.60 -1.94
CA THR A 54 -10.13 3.21 -3.34
C THR A 54 -8.76 3.22 -3.97
N TYR A 55 -8.54 2.36 -4.96
CA TYR A 55 -7.23 2.26 -5.58
C TYR A 55 -7.32 1.92 -7.06
N LYS A 56 -6.25 2.29 -7.78
CA LYS A 56 -6.05 1.96 -9.17
C LYS A 56 -4.60 1.57 -9.40
N ILE A 57 -4.39 0.64 -10.33
CA ILE A 57 -3.05 0.27 -10.79
C ILE A 57 -2.93 0.64 -12.27
N ASN A 58 -1.77 1.17 -12.64
CA ASN A 58 -1.49 1.51 -14.03
C ASN A 58 -1.37 0.25 -14.92
N SER A 59 -1.40 0.42 -16.24
CA SER A 59 -1.52 -0.71 -17.18
C SER A 59 -0.34 -1.68 -17.17
N ASP A 60 0.85 -1.24 -16.75
CA ASP A 60 2.05 -2.08 -16.65
C ASP A 60 2.30 -2.65 -15.24
N ASN A 61 1.40 -2.36 -14.29
CA ASN A 61 1.45 -2.77 -12.89
C ASN A 61 2.70 -2.29 -12.12
N THR A 62 3.21 -1.11 -12.46
CA THR A 62 4.37 -0.49 -11.81
C THR A 62 4.02 0.70 -10.92
N ILE A 63 2.77 1.18 -10.97
CA ILE A 63 2.29 2.29 -10.14
C ILE A 63 0.94 1.90 -9.53
N ILE A 64 0.82 2.11 -8.23
CA ILE A 64 -0.45 2.08 -7.50
C ILE A 64 -0.83 3.51 -7.11
N TYR A 65 -2.12 3.79 -7.21
CA TYR A 65 -2.76 5.01 -6.78
C TYR A 65 -3.72 4.66 -5.65
N ILE A 66 -3.61 5.30 -4.49
CA ILE A 66 -4.52 5.10 -3.36
C ILE A 66 -5.20 6.43 -3.03
N ASP A 67 -6.51 6.38 -2.82
CA ASP A 67 -7.32 7.51 -2.38
C ASP A 67 -7.93 7.15 -1.02
N TYR A 68 -7.51 7.87 0.01
CA TYR A 68 -7.99 7.70 1.38
C TYR A 68 -9.24 8.57 1.58
N GLU A 69 -10.38 7.92 1.85
CA GLU A 69 -11.70 8.59 1.88
C GLU A 69 -11.87 9.57 3.06
N ASP A 70 -10.96 9.58 4.03
CA ASP A 70 -10.91 10.50 5.17
C ASP A 70 -10.41 11.91 4.81
N GLY A 71 -9.88 12.10 3.61
CA GLY A 71 -9.37 13.38 3.13
C GLY A 71 -7.87 13.58 3.32
N ASP A 72 -7.14 12.53 3.73
CA ASP A 72 -5.67 12.52 3.79
C ASP A 72 -5.02 12.51 2.40
N GLY A 73 -5.82 12.33 1.36
CA GLY A 73 -5.49 12.69 0.00
C GLY A 73 -5.18 11.48 -0.89
N PHE A 74 -4.54 11.79 -2.01
CA PHE A 74 -4.24 10.85 -3.07
C PHE A 74 -2.75 10.58 -3.13
N GLU A 75 -2.37 9.30 -3.02
CA GLU A 75 -0.97 8.88 -3.09
C GLU A 75 -0.67 8.13 -4.39
N GLU A 76 0.43 8.51 -5.04
CA GLU A 76 1.03 7.80 -6.17
C GLU A 76 2.32 7.11 -5.72
N MET A 77 2.37 5.79 -5.83
CA MET A 77 3.53 5.00 -5.41
C MET A 77 4.02 4.10 -6.54
N ARG A 78 5.34 4.07 -6.74
CA ARG A 78 5.98 3.06 -7.59
C ARG A 78 5.89 1.73 -6.89
N MET A 79 5.22 0.77 -7.51
CA MET A 79 4.96 -0.55 -6.97
C MET A 79 5.85 -1.60 -7.65
N SER A 80 6.35 -2.55 -6.86
CA SER A 80 6.88 -3.80 -7.37
C SER A 80 6.35 -4.98 -6.56
N ILE A 81 5.96 -6.06 -7.24
CA ILE A 81 5.52 -7.30 -6.58
C ILE A 81 6.37 -8.43 -7.13
N THR A 82 7.10 -9.08 -6.24
CA THR A 82 7.73 -10.37 -6.54
C THR A 82 6.80 -11.46 -6.03
N ASP A 83 6.64 -12.52 -6.82
CA ASP A 83 6.17 -13.85 -6.40
C ASP A 83 4.89 -13.98 -5.54
N ASN A 84 3.99 -12.99 -5.57
CA ASN A 84 2.78 -12.94 -4.77
C ASN A 84 3.02 -12.91 -3.24
N ALA A 85 4.27 -12.87 -2.76
CA ALA A 85 4.55 -12.90 -1.32
C ALA A 85 5.07 -11.56 -0.78
N LEU A 86 5.72 -10.78 -1.64
CA LEU A 86 6.35 -9.52 -1.26
C LEU A 86 5.98 -8.41 -2.25
N MET A 87 5.50 -7.31 -1.71
CA MET A 87 5.22 -6.07 -2.43
C MET A 87 6.09 -4.96 -1.84
N LYS A 88 6.52 -4.04 -2.69
CA LYS A 88 7.21 -2.82 -2.28
C LYS A 88 6.54 -1.63 -2.92
N TRP A 89 6.33 -0.59 -2.12
CA TRP A 89 5.90 0.72 -2.59
C TRP A 89 7.02 1.71 -2.36
N THR A 90 7.28 2.54 -3.36
CA THR A 90 8.29 3.59 -3.28
C THR A 90 7.68 4.91 -3.71
N TYR A 91 7.67 5.87 -2.80
CA TYR A 91 7.31 7.26 -3.07
C TYR A 91 8.57 8.13 -3.04
N THR A 92 8.50 9.29 -3.69
CA THR A 92 9.56 10.31 -3.61
C THR A 92 9.01 11.43 -2.73
N ASP A 93 9.69 11.70 -1.63
CA ASP A 93 9.33 12.83 -0.77
C ASP A 93 9.54 14.15 -1.51
N GLU A 94 8.58 15.06 -1.39
CA GLU A 94 8.63 16.35 -2.09
C GLU A 94 9.60 17.34 -1.43
N GLU A 95 9.81 17.24 -0.11
CA GLU A 95 10.64 18.17 0.63
C GLU A 95 12.14 17.94 0.38
N ASP A 96 12.57 16.68 0.40
CA ASP A 96 13.98 16.31 0.30
C ASP A 96 14.36 15.58 -1.01
N GLY A 97 13.37 15.18 -1.81
CA GLY A 97 13.55 14.54 -3.11
C GLY A 97 14.10 13.12 -3.04
N LYS A 98 14.08 12.47 -1.86
CA LYS A 98 14.56 11.10 -1.68
C LYS A 98 13.45 10.09 -1.86
N ASP A 99 13.86 8.89 -2.23
CA ASP A 99 12.97 7.75 -2.35
C ASP A 99 12.87 7.01 -1.02
N TYR A 100 11.64 6.85 -0.55
CA TYR A 100 11.29 6.06 0.63
C TYR A 100 10.54 4.80 0.21
N THR A 101 10.79 3.68 0.88
CA THR A 101 10.26 2.38 0.48
C THR A 101 9.59 1.65 1.64
N MET A 102 8.31 1.34 1.43
CA MET A 102 7.56 0.42 2.27
C MET A 102 7.65 -1.00 1.73
N THR A 103 7.74 -1.98 2.62
CA THR A 103 7.76 -3.40 2.32
C THR A 103 6.53 -4.09 2.90
N LEU A 104 5.66 -4.58 2.03
CA LEU A 104 4.43 -5.26 2.38
C LEU A 104 4.57 -6.77 2.16
N LYS A 105 4.19 -7.57 3.16
CA LYS A 105 4.19 -9.04 3.07
C LYS A 105 2.77 -9.56 3.02
N ARG A 106 2.53 -10.53 2.14
CA ARG A 106 1.21 -11.12 1.99
C ARG A 106 0.83 -11.92 3.24
N LEU A 107 -0.36 -11.68 3.76
CA LEU A 107 -1.00 -12.51 4.77
C LEU A 107 -1.76 -13.67 4.07
N LYS A 108 -1.69 -14.87 4.67
CA LYS A 108 -2.23 -16.12 4.11
C LYS A 108 -3.74 -16.24 4.24
#